data_AF-A0AAE1Y1G2-F1
#
_entry.id   AF-A0AAE1Y1G2-F1
#
_cell.length_a   1.000
_cell.length_b   1.000
_cell.length_c   1.000
_cell.angle_alpha   90.00
_cell.angle_beta   90.00
_cell.angle_gamma   90.00
#
_symmetry.space_group_name_H-M   'P 1'
#
loop_
_entity.id
_entity.type
_entity.pdbx_description
1 polymer ?
#
loop_
_entity_poly.entity_id
_entity_poly.type
_entity_poly.pdbx_seq_one_letter_code
_entity_poly.pdbx_strand_id
1 'polypeptide(L)'
;MLFSRGDLPSVRILMDCLQEFRDVSGLVVNSAKSNIFTADIQQHELDYILEETQFARGEMPVRYLGIPLAAKRLLITDFSTLVDRIGACIRKRTAKSLSFAGRLELIRSVIQGVECFWLQTFPLPAAVIEKIHRHCRTFLWNSKMAPVAWEEICHLKQEGGLGIQYIQSWNVALLS
;
A
#
# COMPACT_ATOMS: atom_id res chain seq x y z
N MET A 1 15.01 4.14 -1.40
CA MET A 1 15.14 4.66 -0.02
C MET A 1 16.52 4.27 0.46
N LEU A 2 17.25 5.19 1.08
CA LEU A 2 18.59 4.93 1.62
C LEU A 2 18.50 4.97 3.15
N PHE A 3 19.29 4.13 3.81
CA PHE A 3 19.34 4.03 5.26
C PHE A 3 20.78 4.16 5.73
N SER A 4 20.99 4.92 6.80
CA SER A 4 22.27 5.09 7.49
C SER A 4 22.00 5.29 8.99
N ARG A 5 23.05 5.26 9.80
CA ARG A 5 22.95 5.80 11.16
C ARG A 5 22.65 7.30 11.11
N GLY A 6 21.91 7.77 12.11
CA GLY A 6 21.56 9.18 12.30
C GLY A 6 22.72 10.00 12.87
N ASP A 7 23.86 9.97 12.18
CA ASP A 7 25.03 10.80 12.50
C ASP A 7 25.60 11.41 11.20
N LEU A 8 26.19 12.60 11.33
CA LEU A 8 26.70 13.36 10.18
C LEU A 8 27.74 12.59 9.35
N PRO A 9 28.72 11.85 9.94
CA PRO A 9 29.67 11.04 9.16
C PRO A 9 29.00 10.01 8.28
N SER A 10 28.00 9.28 8.80
CA SER A 10 27.28 8.24 8.06
C SER A 10 26.47 8.83 6.90
N VAL A 11 25.87 10.01 7.10
CA VAL A 11 25.14 10.72 6.04
C VAL A 11 26.09 11.24 4.96
N ARG A 12 27.27 11.77 5.33
CA ARG A 12 28.27 12.23 4.35
C ARG A 12 28.71 11.12 3.41
N ILE A 13 28.99 9.94 3.93
CA ILE A 13 29.32 8.77 3.11
C ILE A 13 28.22 8.47 2.08
N LEU A 14 26.94 8.53 2.49
CA LEU A 14 25.83 8.35 1.54
C LEU A 14 25.79 9.44 0.47
N MET A 15 26.04 10.69 0.83
CA MET A 15 26.06 11.81 -0.11
C MET A 15 27.23 11.70 -1.09
N ASP A 16 28.39 11.27 -0.62
CA ASP A 16 29.56 11.00 -1.47
C ASP A 16 29.25 9.88 -2.48
N CYS A 17 28.62 8.79 -2.04
CA CYS A 17 28.18 7.72 -2.95
C CYS A 17 27.16 8.21 -3.99
N LEU A 18 26.25 9.10 -3.61
CA LEU A 18 25.28 9.69 -4.54
C LEU A 18 25.96 10.62 -5.56
N GLN A 19 27.01 11.34 -5.13
CA GLN A 19 27.80 12.18 -6.01
C GLN A 19 28.64 11.34 -6.98
N GLU A 20 29.28 10.27 -6.52
CA GLU A 20 29.98 9.32 -7.39
C GLU A 20 29.02 8.68 -8.41
N PHE A 21 27.83 8.24 -7.96
CA PHE A 21 26.80 7.71 -8.84
C PHE A 21 26.36 8.73 -9.89
N ARG A 22 26.23 10.00 -9.50
CA ARG A 22 25.93 11.10 -10.43
C ARG A 22 27.02 11.26 -11.47
N ASP A 23 28.29 11.23 -11.08
CA ASP A 23 29.41 11.46 -11.99
C ASP A 23 29.54 10.34 -13.03
N VAL A 24 29.19 9.12 -12.66
CA VAL A 24 29.18 7.97 -13.59
C VAL A 24 27.91 7.91 -14.46
N SER A 25 26.73 8.15 -13.88
CA SER A 25 25.44 7.94 -14.56
C SER A 25 24.85 9.19 -15.22
N GLY A 26 25.29 10.38 -14.81
CA GLY A 26 24.67 11.67 -15.15
C GLY A 26 23.35 11.95 -14.41
N LEU A 27 22.88 11.05 -13.54
CA LEU A 27 21.63 11.23 -12.80
C LEU A 27 21.84 12.07 -11.54
N VAL A 28 20.96 13.05 -11.32
CA VAL A 28 21.05 13.98 -10.18
C VAL A 28 19.87 13.78 -9.23
N VAL A 29 20.15 13.76 -7.92
CA VAL A 29 19.11 13.71 -6.89
C VAL A 29 18.29 15.00 -6.91
N ASN A 30 16.98 14.86 -6.91
CA ASN A 30 16.07 15.99 -6.83
C ASN A 30 15.84 16.37 -5.36
N SER A 31 16.50 17.42 -4.88
CA SER A 31 16.36 17.90 -3.49
C SER A 31 14.93 18.29 -3.13
N ALA A 32 14.17 18.87 -4.06
CA ALA A 32 12.77 19.26 -3.83
C ALA A 32 11.81 18.07 -3.65
N LYS A 33 12.20 16.86 -4.05
CA LYS A 33 11.43 15.62 -3.87
C LYS A 33 12.06 14.68 -2.83
N SER A 34 13.21 15.04 -2.27
CA SER A 34 13.98 14.23 -1.34
C SER A 34 13.80 14.75 0.07
N ASN A 35 13.43 13.86 0.98
CA ASN A 35 13.19 14.19 2.37
C ASN A 35 14.03 13.30 3.28
N ILE A 36 14.47 13.86 4.41
CA ILE A 36 15.13 13.12 5.49
C ILE A 36 14.10 12.77 6.55
N PHE A 37 14.02 11.49 6.88
CA PHE A 37 13.19 11.00 7.98
C PHE A 37 14.12 10.42 9.05
N THR A 38 13.92 10.83 10.29
CA THR A 38 14.72 10.35 11.42
C THR A 38 13.83 9.79 12.52
N ALA A 39 14.39 8.87 13.29
CA ALA A 39 13.80 8.37 14.52
C ALA A 39 14.88 8.45 15.60
N ASP A 40 14.56 9.09 16.72
CA ASP A 40 15.42 9.14 17.91
C ASP A 40 16.83 9.75 17.66
N ILE A 41 16.88 10.97 17.12
CA ILE A 41 18.10 11.76 16.92
C ILE A 41 18.04 13.06 17.72
N GLN A 42 19.19 13.52 18.21
CA GLN A 42 19.29 14.83 18.85
C GLN A 42 19.01 15.95 17.84
N GLN A 43 18.30 17.00 18.27
CA GLN A 43 17.89 18.07 17.35
C GLN A 43 19.08 18.77 16.68
N HIS A 44 20.19 18.98 17.42
CA HIS A 44 21.40 19.60 16.86
C HIS A 44 22.05 18.75 15.76
N GLU A 45 22.13 17.43 15.94
CA GLU A 45 22.64 16.52 14.89
C GLU A 45 21.75 16.54 13.66
N LEU A 46 20.43 16.57 13.84
CA LEU A 46 19.49 16.69 12.74
C LEU A 46 19.66 17.99 11.96
N ASP A 47 19.84 19.11 12.65
CA ASP A 47 20.03 20.42 12.01
C ASP A 47 21.30 20.43 11.14
N TYR A 48 22.41 19.86 11.63
CA TYR A 48 23.63 19.69 10.84
C TYR A 48 23.41 18.81 9.60
N ILE A 49 22.68 17.70 9.74
CA ILE A 49 22.36 16.81 8.62
C ILE A 49 21.51 17.51 7.56
N LEU A 50 20.51 18.29 7.98
CA LEU A 50 19.63 19.03 7.06
C LEU A 50 20.40 20.13 6.33
N GLU A 51 21.31 20.83 7.03
CA GLU A 51 22.18 21.84 6.43
C GLU A 51 23.16 21.23 5.42
N GLU A 52 23.77 20.09 5.73
CA GLU A 52 24.70 19.42 4.81
C GLU A 52 23.99 18.90 3.54
N THR A 53 22.83 18.26 3.72
CA THR A 53 22.14 17.56 2.61
C THR A 53 21.25 18.47 1.76
N GLN A 54 20.83 19.62 2.29
CA GLN A 54 19.84 20.52 1.67
C GLN A 54 18.50 19.84 1.36
N PHE A 55 18.19 18.72 2.02
CA PHE A 55 16.92 18.02 1.92
C PHE A 55 15.97 18.51 3.00
N ALA A 56 14.66 18.52 2.68
CA ALA A 56 13.66 18.89 3.67
C ALA A 56 13.49 17.79 4.72
N ARG A 57 13.17 18.18 5.96
CA ARG A 57 12.74 17.23 6.99
C ARG A 57 11.37 16.68 6.62
N GLY A 58 11.26 15.35 6.54
CA GLY A 58 10.01 14.64 6.36
C GLY A 58 9.37 14.27 7.70
N GLU A 59 8.05 14.08 7.69
CA GLU A 59 7.27 13.63 8.83
C GLU A 59 6.60 12.28 8.54
N MET A 60 6.53 11.41 9.54
CA MET A 60 5.83 10.13 9.47
C MET A 60 4.40 10.25 10.03
N PRO A 61 3.41 9.52 9.49
CA PRO A 61 3.53 8.57 8.38
C PRO A 61 3.57 9.26 7.01
N VAL A 62 4.40 8.75 6.09
CA VAL A 62 4.50 9.24 4.71
C VAL A 62 4.00 8.18 3.73
N ARG A 63 3.42 8.59 2.59
CA ARG A 63 3.03 7.63 1.55
C ARG A 63 4.24 7.27 0.68
N TYR A 64 4.58 5.98 0.62
CA TYR A 64 5.60 5.45 -0.27
C TYR A 64 4.99 4.37 -1.17
N LEU A 65 5.14 4.51 -2.49
CA LEU A 65 4.57 3.60 -3.50
C LEU A 65 3.06 3.33 -3.36
N GLY A 66 2.32 4.27 -2.76
CA GLY A 66 0.88 4.17 -2.59
C GLY A 66 0.42 3.54 -1.27
N ILE A 67 1.34 3.15 -0.38
CA ILE A 67 1.05 2.61 0.96
C ILE A 67 1.66 3.54 2.03
N PRO A 68 1.03 3.72 3.21
CA PRO A 68 1.67 4.42 4.32
C PRO A 68 2.93 3.69 4.81
N LEU A 69 4.05 4.40 4.80
CA LEU A 69 5.23 4.05 5.54
C LEU A 69 5.09 4.67 6.95
N ALA A 70 4.96 3.81 7.95
CA ALA A 70 4.73 4.23 9.33
C ALA A 70 5.76 3.59 10.26
N ALA A 71 6.24 4.37 11.22
CA ALA A 71 7.12 3.89 12.30
C ALA A 71 6.34 3.17 13.42
N LYS A 72 5.00 3.14 13.33
CA LYS A 72 4.09 2.55 14.31
C LYS A 72 3.12 1.62 13.60
N ARG A 73 2.49 0.72 14.37
CA ARG A 73 1.41 -0.13 13.86
C ARG A 73 0.28 0.73 13.30
N LEU A 74 -0.14 0.41 12.08
CA LEU A 74 -1.24 1.12 11.40
C LEU A 74 -2.57 0.91 12.12
N LEU A 75 -3.35 1.99 12.19
CA LEU A 75 -4.73 2.00 12.68
C LEU A 75 -5.69 1.68 11.53
N ILE A 76 -6.93 1.32 11.86
CA ILE A 76 -7.99 1.05 10.87
C ILE A 76 -8.21 2.25 9.93
N THR A 77 -8.03 3.47 10.43
CA THR A 77 -8.14 4.72 9.66
C THR A 77 -7.11 4.84 8.56
N ASP A 78 -5.92 4.25 8.72
CA ASP A 78 -4.82 4.34 7.76
C ASP A 78 -5.11 3.50 6.49
N PHE A 79 -6.01 2.51 6.60
CA PHE A 79 -6.47 1.70 5.47
C PHE A 79 -7.64 2.34 4.70
N SER A 80 -8.12 3.52 5.10
CA SER A 80 -9.17 4.26 4.37
C SER A 80 -8.83 4.42 2.90
N THR A 81 -7.57 4.77 2.61
CA THR A 81 -7.07 4.91 1.24
C THR A 81 -7.25 3.64 0.41
N LEU A 82 -7.00 2.46 0.99
CA LEU A 82 -7.19 1.19 0.29
C LEU A 82 -8.67 0.97 -0.05
N VAL A 83 -9.55 1.12 0.95
CA VAL A 83 -10.99 0.95 0.80
C VAL A 83 -11.55 1.94 -0.22
N ASP A 84 -11.12 3.20 -0.16
CA ASP A 84 -11.54 4.26 -1.08
C ASP A 84 -11.09 3.98 -2.52
N ARG A 85 -9.88 3.46 -2.70
CA ARG A 85 -9.34 3.06 -4.01
C ARG A 85 -10.15 1.91 -4.61
N ILE A 86 -10.46 0.88 -3.82
CA ILE A 86 -11.32 -0.23 -4.24
C ILE A 86 -12.73 0.29 -4.60
N GLY A 87 -13.31 1.13 -3.75
CA GLY A 87 -14.60 1.76 -4.00
C GLY A 87 -14.61 2.61 -5.28
N ALA A 88 -13.54 3.37 -5.54
CA ALA A 88 -13.39 4.16 -6.75
C ALA A 88 -13.25 3.28 -8.01
N CYS A 89 -12.48 2.19 -7.93
CA CYS A 89 -12.38 1.20 -9.00
C CYS A 89 -13.75 0.61 -9.35
N ILE A 90 -14.54 0.24 -8.33
CA ILE A 90 -15.91 -0.26 -8.49
C ILE A 90 -16.79 0.79 -9.16
N ARG A 91 -16.89 2.00 -8.59
CA ARG A 91 -17.76 3.08 -9.12
C ARG A 91 -17.46 3.41 -10.58
N LYS A 92 -16.18 3.54 -10.93
CA LYS A 92 -15.73 3.84 -12.31
C LYS A 92 -16.14 2.75 -13.31
N ARG A 93 -16.30 1.50 -12.84
CA ARG A 93 -16.61 0.34 -13.69
C ARG A 93 -18.11 0.05 -13.72
N THR A 94 -18.84 0.29 -12.64
CA THR A 94 -20.31 0.23 -12.62
C THR A 94 -20.92 1.20 -13.64
N ALA A 95 -20.30 2.37 -13.86
CA ALA A 95 -20.71 3.32 -14.90
C ALA A 95 -20.67 2.75 -16.33
N LYS A 96 -19.98 1.62 -16.56
CA LYS A 96 -19.87 0.96 -17.88
C LYS A 96 -20.83 -0.22 -18.07
N SER A 97 -21.73 -0.50 -17.11
CA SER A 97 -22.66 -1.63 -17.09
C SER A 97 -22.01 -2.98 -17.43
N LEU A 98 -21.46 -3.66 -16.42
CA LEU A 98 -20.80 -4.95 -16.58
C LEU A 98 -21.75 -6.13 -16.34
N SER A 99 -21.58 -7.20 -17.11
CA SER A 99 -22.22 -8.50 -16.83
C SER A 99 -21.71 -9.09 -15.51
N PHE A 100 -22.40 -10.11 -14.98
CA PHE A 100 -21.94 -10.83 -13.78
C PHE A 100 -20.50 -11.33 -13.93
N ALA A 101 -20.20 -12.00 -15.05
CA ALA A 101 -18.85 -12.47 -15.37
C ALA A 101 -17.84 -11.31 -15.44
N GLY A 102 -18.21 -10.16 -16.02
CA GLY A 102 -17.34 -8.98 -16.06
C GLY A 102 -17.06 -8.39 -14.67
N ARG A 103 -18.03 -8.41 -13.76
CA ARG A 103 -17.84 -7.96 -12.37
C ARG A 103 -16.97 -8.92 -11.59
N LEU A 104 -17.19 -10.23 -11.75
CA LEU A 104 -16.33 -11.28 -11.20
C LEU A 104 -14.88 -11.12 -11.66
N GLU A 105 -14.67 -10.92 -12.97
CA GLU A 105 -13.32 -10.76 -13.51
C GLU A 105 -12.64 -9.48 -13.02
N LEU A 106 -13.38 -8.39 -12.86
CA LEU A 106 -12.84 -7.16 -12.28
C LEU A 106 -12.39 -7.37 -10.83
N ILE A 107 -13.19 -8.08 -10.03
CA ILE A 107 -12.81 -8.41 -8.65
C ILE A 107 -11.49 -9.19 -8.70
N ARG A 108 -11.47 -10.30 -9.44
CA ARG A 108 -10.34 -11.22 -9.51
C ARG A 108 -9.04 -10.59 -10.04
N SER A 109 -9.11 -9.81 -11.11
CA SER A 109 -7.91 -9.30 -11.79
C SER A 109 -7.42 -7.95 -11.26
N VAL A 110 -8.35 -7.08 -10.83
CA VAL A 110 -8.01 -5.70 -10.43
C VAL A 110 -8.05 -5.55 -8.92
N ILE A 111 -9.18 -5.90 -8.30
CA ILE A 111 -9.37 -5.64 -6.88
C ILE A 111 -8.45 -6.53 -6.05
N GLN A 112 -8.37 -7.84 -6.35
CA GLN A 112 -7.46 -8.75 -5.65
C GLN A 112 -5.99 -8.40 -5.87
N GLY A 113 -5.63 -7.86 -7.04
CA GLY A 113 -4.28 -7.34 -7.27
C GLY A 113 -3.94 -6.15 -6.36
N VAL A 114 -4.88 -5.23 -6.17
CA VAL A 114 -4.72 -4.10 -5.24
C VAL A 114 -4.65 -4.57 -3.79
N GLU A 115 -5.51 -5.52 -3.40
CA GLU A 115 -5.50 -6.12 -2.06
C GLU A 115 -4.18 -6.84 -1.78
N CYS A 116 -3.73 -7.72 -2.68
CA CYS A 116 -2.49 -8.49 -2.54
C CYS A 116 -1.28 -7.59 -2.30
N PHE A 117 -1.19 -6.45 -2.99
CA PHE A 117 -0.09 -5.49 -2.76
C PHE A 117 -0.05 -4.97 -1.32
N TRP A 118 -1.21 -4.76 -0.69
CA TRP A 118 -1.29 -4.34 0.71
C TRP A 118 -1.04 -5.49 1.67
N LEU A 119 -1.58 -6.68 1.40
CA LEU A 119 -1.40 -7.88 2.22
C LEU A 119 0.07 -8.30 2.34
N GLN A 120 0.88 -8.08 1.29
CA GLN A 120 2.33 -8.32 1.32
C GLN A 120 3.10 -7.34 2.21
N THR A 121 2.51 -6.20 2.56
CA THR A 121 3.21 -5.13 3.30
C THR A 121 2.73 -5.03 4.75
N PHE A 122 1.42 -5.20 5.00
CA PHE A 122 0.80 -5.01 6.31
C PHE A 122 -0.32 -6.02 6.59
N PRO A 123 -0.47 -6.50 7.84
CA PRO A 123 -1.65 -7.25 8.26
C PRO A 123 -2.88 -6.35 8.24
N LEU A 124 -3.87 -6.71 7.42
CA LEU A 124 -5.14 -6.03 7.38
C LEU A 124 -5.98 -6.40 8.62
N PRO A 125 -6.52 -5.41 9.35
CA PRO A 125 -7.48 -5.65 10.42
C PRO A 125 -8.77 -6.29 9.85
N ALA A 126 -9.40 -7.20 10.61
CA ALA A 126 -10.64 -7.85 10.20
C ALA A 126 -11.74 -6.84 9.78
N ALA A 127 -11.86 -5.71 10.48
CA ALA A 127 -12.81 -4.65 10.14
C ALA A 127 -12.57 -4.03 8.74
N VAL A 128 -11.32 -4.00 8.26
CA VAL A 128 -10.99 -3.52 6.91
C VAL A 128 -11.36 -4.58 5.88
N ILE A 129 -11.03 -5.85 6.15
CA ILE A 129 -11.38 -6.98 5.28
C ILE A 129 -12.90 -7.07 5.08
N GLU A 130 -13.68 -6.96 6.15
CA GLU A 130 -15.14 -6.97 6.09
C GLU A 130 -15.72 -5.82 5.26
N LYS A 131 -15.10 -4.62 5.34
CA LYS A 131 -15.49 -3.50 4.48
C LYS A 131 -15.22 -3.79 3.02
N ILE A 132 -14.08 -4.40 2.70
CA ILE A 132 -13.71 -4.77 1.34
C ILE A 132 -14.65 -5.85 0.80
N HIS A 133 -14.88 -6.93 1.54
CA HIS A 133 -15.85 -7.97 1.20
C HIS A 133 -17.23 -7.40 0.91
N ARG A 134 -17.71 -6.46 1.73
CA ARG A 134 -19.00 -5.78 1.50
C ARG A 134 -19.06 -5.04 0.16
N HIS A 135 -17.99 -4.34 -0.21
CA HIS A 135 -17.90 -3.63 -1.49
C HIS A 135 -17.93 -4.63 -2.65
N CYS A 136 -17.10 -5.67 -2.59
CA CYS A 136 -16.99 -6.69 -3.61
C CYS A 136 -18.30 -7.50 -3.76
N ARG A 137 -18.95 -7.85 -2.64
CA ARG A 137 -20.27 -8.52 -2.61
C ARG A 137 -21.34 -7.67 -3.26
N THR A 138 -21.48 -6.41 -2.84
CA THR A 138 -22.49 -5.50 -3.39
C THR A 138 -22.27 -5.27 -4.88
N PHE A 139 -21.01 -5.16 -5.30
CA PHE A 139 -20.65 -5.00 -6.70
C PHE A 139 -20.96 -6.25 -7.53
N LEU A 140 -20.51 -7.44 -7.10
CA LEU A 140 -20.69 -8.69 -7.83
C LEU A 140 -22.17 -8.96 -8.12
N TRP A 141 -23.04 -8.80 -7.12
CA TRP A 141 -24.47 -9.07 -7.23
C TRP A 141 -25.29 -7.89 -7.71
N ASN A 142 -24.68 -6.71 -7.86
CA ASN A 142 -25.37 -5.46 -8.16
C ASN A 142 -26.56 -5.18 -7.22
N SER A 143 -26.43 -5.63 -5.96
CA SER A 143 -27.47 -5.57 -4.94
C SER A 143 -26.82 -5.68 -3.56
N LYS A 144 -27.44 -5.08 -2.54
CA LYS A 144 -27.02 -5.29 -1.15
C LYS A 144 -27.35 -6.71 -0.66
N MET A 145 -28.34 -7.35 -1.28
CA MET A 145 -28.69 -8.74 -1.01
C MET A 145 -27.91 -9.62 -1.98
N ALA A 146 -27.12 -10.54 -1.43
CA ALA A 146 -26.47 -11.56 -2.23
C ALA A 146 -27.00 -12.94 -1.84
N PRO A 147 -27.30 -13.79 -2.84
CA PRO A 147 -27.92 -15.10 -2.63
C PRO A 147 -26.99 -16.14 -2.00
N VAL A 148 -25.67 -15.90 -2.05
CA VAL A 148 -24.64 -16.85 -1.56
C VAL A 148 -23.73 -16.16 -0.55
N ALA A 149 -23.27 -16.90 0.46
CA ALA A 149 -22.27 -16.40 1.41
C ALA A 149 -20.95 -16.04 0.69
N TRP A 150 -20.18 -15.11 1.26
CA TRP A 150 -18.97 -14.63 0.56
C TRP A 150 -17.85 -15.69 0.60
N GLU A 151 -17.78 -16.42 1.71
CA GLU A 151 -16.90 -17.56 1.94
C GLU A 151 -17.12 -18.64 0.88
N GLU A 152 -18.39 -18.98 0.62
CA GLU A 152 -18.77 -20.03 -0.33
C GLU A 152 -18.32 -19.72 -1.77
N ILE A 153 -18.41 -18.45 -2.20
CA ILE A 153 -17.95 -18.07 -3.54
C ILE A 153 -16.42 -17.99 -3.63
N CYS A 154 -15.71 -17.95 -2.51
CA CYS A 154 -14.24 -17.91 -2.49
C CYS A 154 -13.59 -19.29 -2.66
N HIS A 155 -14.37 -20.38 -2.59
CA HIS A 155 -13.88 -21.72 -2.88
C HIS A 155 -13.38 -21.86 -4.33
N LEU A 156 -12.60 -22.92 -4.56
CA LEU A 156 -12.13 -23.25 -5.90
C LEU A 156 -13.33 -23.56 -6.80
N LYS A 157 -13.17 -23.33 -8.12
CA LYS A 157 -14.23 -23.67 -9.10
C LYS A 157 -14.60 -25.15 -9.09
N GLN A 158 -13.64 -26.01 -8.76
CA GLN A 158 -13.84 -27.46 -8.62
C GLN A 158 -14.71 -27.81 -7.41
N GLU A 159 -14.72 -26.95 -6.39
CA GLU A 159 -15.51 -27.09 -5.16
C GLU A 159 -16.86 -26.34 -5.25
N GLY A 160 -17.20 -25.79 -6.43
CA GLY A 160 -18.44 -25.03 -6.64
C GLY A 160 -18.35 -23.53 -6.36
N GLY A 161 -17.17 -23.01 -6.01
CA GLY A 161 -16.93 -21.58 -5.82
C GLY A 161 -16.63 -20.83 -7.13
N LEU A 162 -16.32 -19.53 -7.02
CA LEU A 162 -16.02 -18.66 -8.16
C LEU A 162 -14.50 -18.47 -8.37
N GLY A 163 -13.65 -19.03 -7.49
CA GLY A 163 -12.20 -18.89 -7.57
C GLY A 163 -11.70 -17.48 -7.23
N ILE A 164 -12.43 -16.76 -6.35
CA ILE A 164 -11.98 -15.51 -5.74
C ILE A 164 -11.18 -15.87 -4.48
N GLN A 165 -9.97 -15.37 -4.33
CA GLN A 165 -9.21 -15.55 -3.08
C GLN A 165 -9.95 -15.01 -1.85
N TYR A 166 -9.97 -15.77 -0.75
CA TYR A 166 -10.49 -15.31 0.53
C TYR A 166 -9.45 -14.46 1.26
N ILE A 167 -9.74 -13.16 1.47
CA ILE A 167 -8.75 -12.17 1.92
C ILE A 167 -8.15 -12.56 3.29
N GLN A 168 -8.94 -13.09 4.23
CA GLN A 168 -8.46 -13.47 5.55
C GLN A 168 -7.38 -14.56 5.47
N SER A 169 -7.56 -15.57 4.61
CA SER A 169 -6.57 -16.63 4.41
C SER A 169 -5.28 -16.07 3.82
N TRP A 170 -5.39 -15.19 2.83
CA TRP A 170 -4.23 -14.57 2.16
C TRP A 170 -3.52 -13.53 3.03
N ASN A 171 -4.24 -12.86 3.93
CA ASN A 171 -3.68 -11.95 4.92
C ASN A 171 -2.73 -12.66 5.89
N VAL A 172 -2.98 -13.94 6.19
CA VAL A 172 -2.06 -14.75 7.00
C VAL A 172 -0.94 -15.29 6.12
N ALA A 173 -1.28 -15.86 4.96
CA ALA A 173 -0.32 -16.56 4.10
C ALA A 173 0.75 -15.65 3.44
N LEU A 174 0.45 -14.37 3.20
CA LEU A 174 1.40 -13.44 2.59
C LEU A 174 2.32 -12.74 3.61
N LEU A 175 2.10 -12.96 4.91
CA LEU A 175 2.88 -12.39 6.00
C LEU A 175 3.75 -13.41 6.73
N SER A 176 3.62 -14.69 6.39
CA SER A 176 4.47 -15.79 6.83
C SER A 176 5.69 -15.94 5.94
#